data_AF-E0CW89-F1
#
_entry.id   AF-E0CW89-F1
#
_cell.length_a   1.000
_cell.length_b   1.000
_cell.length_c   1.000
_cell.angle_alpha   90.00
_cell.angle_beta   90.00
_cell.angle_gamma   90.00
#
_symmetry.space_group_name_H-M   'P 1'
#
loop_
_entity.id
_entity.type
_entity.pdbx_description
1 polymer ?
#
loop_
_entity_poly.entity_id
_entity_poly.type
_entity_poly.pdbx_seq_one_letter_code
_entity_poly.pdbx_strand_id
1 'polypeptide(L)'
;MEKLRDFVDHLLLLRGRAPLETCWLNFAQLSDGDARRVNLWFRHAVLCEVQVLRLDLILNGFRLKLDDLPLVSRRLAKLNLSGVHLMHNFPDFSCCPVLEHLDVFFCDLSDAKKISSQSMKCLNIRHCTFSQIFRTRIYVPNLISLRLENYWYRTPVFEVMPLIVDAFVRVHDRSGDWYSCTSGNADYEECLCEDCDFCHSNTNCVLLQALSQAKNLVLTAQEQEFIFKRELMQSPTFNNLKTLLLINCFCVAFDLHGITSILRHTPVLEKLILEFSFEVPEHDDEVEMKGSCSQMERSSAISKHLKLVIVKC
;
A
#
# COMPACT_ATOMS: atom_id res chain seq x y z
N MET A 1 11.47 -31.99 12.07
CA MET A 1 11.84 -30.72 11.43
C MET A 1 13.33 -30.62 11.19
N GLU A 2 14.19 -30.81 12.20
CA GLU A 2 15.65 -30.66 12.07
C GLU A 2 16.29 -31.46 10.92
N LYS A 3 15.98 -32.77 10.78
CA LYS A 3 16.47 -33.58 9.64
C LYS A 3 16.09 -33.04 8.26
N LEU A 4 14.91 -32.43 8.12
CA LEU A 4 14.48 -31.81 6.86
C LEU A 4 15.28 -30.52 6.60
N ARG A 5 15.54 -29.74 7.65
CA ARG A 5 16.35 -28.52 7.55
C ARG A 5 17.77 -28.86 7.13
N ASP A 6 18.38 -29.86 7.77
CA ASP A 6 19.72 -30.33 7.40
C ASP A 6 19.74 -30.86 5.96
N PHE A 7 18.71 -31.60 5.54
CA PHE A 7 18.59 -32.03 4.14
C PHE A 7 18.57 -30.84 3.16
N VAL A 8 17.84 -29.77 3.47
CA VAL A 8 17.84 -28.54 2.64
C VAL A 8 19.21 -27.89 2.65
N ASP A 9 19.87 -27.78 3.81
CA ASP A 9 21.22 -27.23 3.90
C ASP A 9 22.20 -28.01 2.98
N HIS A 10 22.16 -29.35 3.03
CA HIS A 10 22.97 -30.20 2.16
C HIS A 10 22.59 -30.07 0.68
N LEU A 11 21.29 -29.99 0.36
CA LEU A 11 20.82 -29.82 -1.01
C LEU A 11 21.34 -28.52 -1.63
N LEU A 12 21.25 -27.40 -0.90
CA LEU A 12 21.75 -26.11 -1.36
C LEU A 12 23.27 -26.11 -1.52
N LEU A 13 24.00 -26.73 -0.59
CA LEU A 13 25.45 -26.89 -0.68
C LEU A 13 25.87 -27.72 -1.90
N LEU A 14 25.23 -28.87 -2.12
CA LEU A 14 25.58 -29.80 -3.20
C LEU A 14 25.17 -29.28 -4.59
N ARG A 15 24.06 -28.54 -4.67
CA ARG A 15 23.58 -27.95 -5.93
C ARG A 15 24.49 -26.83 -6.44
N GLY A 16 25.23 -26.17 -5.56
CA GLY A 16 26.05 -25.01 -5.91
C GLY A 16 25.22 -23.85 -6.46
N ARG A 17 25.78 -23.07 -7.40
CA ARG A 17 25.14 -21.84 -7.93
C ARG A 17 24.41 -22.05 -9.26
N ALA A 18 23.91 -23.25 -9.52
CA ALA A 18 23.17 -23.51 -10.75
C ALA A 18 21.92 -22.59 -10.82
N PRO A 19 21.55 -22.04 -11.99
CA PRO A 19 20.39 -21.15 -12.11
C PRO A 19 19.09 -21.81 -11.63
N LEU A 20 18.25 -21.06 -10.90
CA LEU A 20 16.88 -21.45 -10.53
C LEU A 20 15.88 -20.63 -11.33
N GLU A 21 14.81 -21.25 -11.79
CA GLU A 21 13.69 -20.48 -12.35
C GLU A 21 12.84 -19.92 -11.21
N THR A 22 12.34 -20.80 -10.34
CA THR A 22 11.50 -20.43 -9.19
C THR A 22 12.04 -21.06 -7.91
N CYS A 23 12.00 -20.29 -6.82
CA CYS A 23 12.25 -20.77 -5.46
C CYS A 23 11.12 -20.31 -4.54
N TRP A 24 10.50 -21.27 -3.86
CA TRP A 24 9.46 -21.01 -2.87
C TRP A 24 9.86 -21.57 -1.51
N LEU A 25 9.99 -20.68 -0.55
CA LEU A 25 10.26 -20.95 0.84
C LEU A 25 8.97 -20.70 1.63
N ASN A 26 8.34 -21.75 2.13
CA ASN A 26 7.08 -21.68 2.88
C ASN A 26 7.26 -22.32 4.26
N PHE A 27 7.05 -21.55 5.32
CA PHE A 27 7.23 -22.01 6.68
C PHE A 27 6.01 -21.69 7.56
N ALA A 28 5.48 -22.73 8.19
CA ALA A 28 4.32 -22.61 9.08
C ALA A 28 4.69 -22.30 10.54
N GLN A 29 5.86 -22.75 10.99
CA GLN A 29 6.36 -22.57 12.36
C GLN A 29 7.88 -22.41 12.32
N LEU A 30 8.36 -21.27 12.83
CA LEU A 30 9.78 -20.97 12.96
C LEU A 30 10.10 -20.66 14.42
N SER A 31 11.28 -21.08 14.88
CA SER A 31 11.89 -20.60 16.12
C SER A 31 13.00 -19.59 15.82
N ASP A 32 13.50 -18.87 16.83
CA ASP A 32 14.61 -17.92 16.68
C ASP A 32 15.85 -18.52 15.99
N GLY A 33 16.14 -19.80 16.27
CA GLY A 33 17.25 -20.52 15.63
C GLY A 33 17.09 -20.71 14.12
N ASP A 34 15.86 -20.63 13.60
CA ASP A 34 15.56 -20.82 12.19
C ASP A 34 15.74 -19.57 11.35
N ALA A 35 15.73 -18.38 11.97
CA ALA A 35 15.87 -17.12 11.26
C ALA A 35 17.17 -17.05 10.45
N ARG A 36 18.27 -17.58 11.02
CA ARG A 36 19.57 -17.66 10.33
C ARG A 36 19.51 -18.59 9.12
N ARG A 37 18.89 -19.76 9.26
CA ARG A 37 18.79 -20.74 8.16
C ARG A 37 17.92 -20.21 7.02
N VAL A 38 16.78 -19.61 7.33
CA VAL A 38 15.90 -19.02 6.32
C VAL A 38 16.59 -17.86 5.59
N ASN A 39 17.32 -16.99 6.29
CA ASN A 39 18.14 -15.95 5.64
C ASN A 39 19.18 -16.57 4.70
N LEU A 40 19.89 -17.62 5.14
CA LEU A 40 20.85 -18.34 4.30
C LEU A 40 20.19 -18.93 3.06
N TRP A 41 19.04 -19.59 3.20
CA TRP A 41 18.30 -20.19 2.08
C TRP A 41 17.78 -19.12 1.12
N PHE A 42 17.25 -18.02 1.64
CA PHE A 42 16.79 -16.89 0.85
C PHE A 42 17.95 -16.30 0.03
N ARG A 43 19.09 -16.03 0.65
CA ARG A 43 20.29 -15.50 -0.02
C ARG A 43 20.88 -16.49 -1.01
N HIS A 44 20.88 -17.78 -0.68
CA HIS A 44 21.33 -18.82 -1.59
C HIS A 44 20.47 -18.91 -2.86
N ALA A 45 19.14 -18.78 -2.73
CA ALA A 45 18.24 -18.74 -3.89
C ALA A 45 18.58 -17.56 -4.81
N VAL A 46 18.88 -16.38 -4.24
CA VAL A 46 19.33 -15.20 -4.99
C VAL A 46 20.67 -15.45 -5.71
N LEU A 47 21.62 -16.10 -5.03
CA LEU A 47 22.91 -16.50 -5.62
C LEU A 47 22.77 -17.50 -6.77
N CYS A 48 21.68 -18.26 -6.80
CA CYS A 48 21.31 -19.16 -7.89
C CYS A 48 20.59 -18.43 -9.03
N GLU A 49 20.75 -17.10 -9.17
CA GLU A 49 20.14 -16.30 -10.24
C GLU A 49 18.62 -16.54 -10.41
N VAL A 50 17.91 -16.72 -9.29
CA VAL A 50 16.48 -17.05 -9.32
C VAL A 50 15.66 -15.97 -10.04
N GLN A 51 14.68 -16.39 -10.86
CA GLN A 51 13.78 -15.46 -11.55
C GLN A 51 12.56 -15.09 -10.70
N VAL A 52 11.99 -16.07 -9.98
CA VAL A 52 10.85 -15.87 -9.08
C VAL A 52 11.20 -16.36 -7.68
N LEU A 53 11.22 -15.46 -6.72
CA LEU A 53 11.46 -15.78 -5.32
C LEU A 53 10.22 -15.51 -4.48
N ARG A 54 9.83 -16.51 -3.68
CA ARG A 54 8.72 -16.41 -2.74
C ARG A 54 9.18 -16.83 -1.36
N LEU A 55 8.99 -15.98 -0.37
CA LEU A 55 9.16 -16.29 1.04
C LEU A 55 7.84 -16.03 1.76
N ASP A 56 7.25 -17.09 2.30
CA ASP A 56 5.95 -17.05 2.96
C ASP A 56 6.05 -17.64 4.36
N LEU A 57 5.75 -16.81 5.36
CA LEU A 57 5.81 -17.17 6.78
C LEU A 57 4.42 -17.06 7.38
N ILE A 58 3.87 -18.19 7.82
CA ILE A 58 2.60 -18.22 8.54
C ILE A 58 2.83 -17.74 9.97
N LEU A 59 2.00 -16.80 10.40
CA LEU A 59 2.20 -16.00 11.60
C LEU A 59 1.87 -16.79 12.86
N ASN A 60 2.87 -16.96 13.73
CA ASN A 60 2.67 -17.38 15.13
C ASN A 60 3.20 -16.31 16.11
N GLY A 61 3.12 -15.02 15.73
CA GLY A 61 3.65 -13.90 16.53
C GLY A 61 5.16 -13.64 16.39
N PHE A 62 5.91 -14.55 15.76
CA PHE A 62 7.33 -14.34 15.43
C PHE A 62 7.49 -13.65 14.07
N ARG A 63 8.26 -12.55 14.02
CA ARG A 63 8.61 -11.84 12.78
C ARG A 63 10.07 -12.11 12.42
N LEU A 64 10.29 -12.87 11.35
CA LEU A 64 11.64 -13.13 10.86
C LEU A 64 12.26 -11.85 10.30
N LYS A 65 13.39 -11.44 10.87
CA LYS A 65 14.19 -10.33 10.37
C LYS A 65 15.05 -10.79 9.20
N LEU A 66 14.84 -10.20 8.03
CA LEU A 66 15.75 -10.40 6.90
C LEU A 66 17.03 -9.57 7.10
N ASP A 67 18.16 -10.13 6.66
CA ASP A 67 19.47 -9.48 6.76
C ASP A 67 19.43 -8.08 6.13
N ASP A 68 20.01 -7.09 6.82
CA ASP A 68 20.07 -5.69 6.39
C ASP A 68 21.12 -5.48 5.27
N LEU A 69 20.94 -6.19 4.17
CA LEU A 69 21.79 -6.13 2.98
C LEU A 69 20.90 -5.97 1.75
N PRO A 70 21.26 -5.08 0.81
CA PRO A 70 20.50 -4.89 -0.42
C PRO A 70 20.40 -6.18 -1.23
N LEU A 71 19.31 -6.35 -1.96
CA LEU A 71 19.12 -7.50 -2.84
C LEU A 71 19.81 -7.23 -4.18
N VAL A 72 20.73 -8.10 -4.57
CA VAL A 72 21.47 -7.99 -5.83
C VAL A 72 21.17 -9.22 -6.68
N SER A 73 20.45 -9.02 -7.79
CA SER A 73 20.14 -10.10 -8.74
C SER A 73 19.93 -9.56 -10.14
N ARG A 74 20.54 -10.19 -11.14
CA ARG A 74 20.37 -9.82 -12.55
C ARG A 74 19.17 -10.50 -13.22
N ARG A 75 18.55 -11.47 -12.56
CA ARG A 75 17.48 -12.31 -13.13
C ARG A 75 16.17 -12.27 -12.36
N LEU A 76 16.17 -11.74 -11.13
CA LEU A 76 14.97 -11.71 -10.29
C LEU A 76 13.92 -10.78 -10.88
N ALA A 77 12.88 -11.36 -11.47
CA ALA A 77 11.78 -10.67 -12.12
C ALA A 77 10.57 -10.47 -11.19
N LYS A 78 10.39 -11.38 -10.22
CA LYS A 78 9.29 -11.31 -9.25
C LYS A 78 9.73 -11.72 -7.85
N LEU A 79 9.40 -10.88 -6.87
CA LEU A 79 9.67 -11.10 -5.45
C LEU A 79 8.36 -11.07 -4.65
N ASN A 80 8.14 -12.08 -3.82
CA ASN A 80 6.99 -12.16 -2.91
C ASN A 80 7.51 -12.38 -1.50
N LEU A 81 7.14 -11.49 -0.58
CA LEU A 81 7.54 -11.53 0.82
C LEU A 81 6.29 -11.51 1.69
N SER A 82 6.20 -12.46 2.61
CA SER A 82 5.09 -12.58 3.54
C SER A 82 5.58 -12.87 4.96
N GLY A 83 5.08 -12.11 5.94
CA GLY A 83 5.35 -12.35 7.37
C GLY A 83 6.77 -12.02 7.84
N VAL A 84 7.52 -11.20 7.10
CA VAL A 84 8.92 -10.82 7.43
C VAL A 84 9.06 -9.37 7.87
N HIS A 85 10.12 -9.10 8.66
CA HIS A 85 10.58 -7.75 8.97
C HIS A 85 11.70 -7.34 8.00
N LEU A 86 11.45 -6.29 7.22
CA LEU A 86 12.39 -5.68 6.28
C LEU A 86 13.18 -4.57 6.97
N MET A 87 14.49 -4.77 7.08
CA MET A 87 15.42 -3.80 7.64
C MET A 87 15.66 -2.60 6.71
N HIS A 88 16.16 -1.51 7.30
CA HIS A 88 16.56 -0.24 6.70
C HIS A 88 16.96 -0.27 5.21
N ASN A 89 17.96 -1.08 4.85
CA ASN A 89 18.57 -1.11 3.51
C ASN A 89 18.02 -2.22 2.62
N PHE A 90 17.27 -3.19 3.17
CA PHE A 90 16.75 -4.31 2.41
C PHE A 90 15.84 -3.91 1.23
N PRO A 91 14.88 -2.96 1.39
CA PRO A 91 13.96 -2.61 0.31
C PRO A 91 14.54 -1.67 -0.76
N ASP A 92 15.87 -1.54 -0.86
CA ASP A 92 16.51 -0.97 -2.05
C ASP A 92 16.77 -2.05 -3.12
N PHE A 93 15.93 -2.05 -4.16
CA PHE A 93 16.00 -2.96 -5.29
C PHE A 93 16.62 -2.32 -6.54
N SER A 94 17.36 -1.22 -6.38
CA SER A 94 18.11 -0.59 -7.47
C SER A 94 19.11 -1.55 -8.16
N CYS A 95 19.64 -2.51 -7.41
CA CYS A 95 20.54 -3.56 -7.91
C CYS A 95 19.82 -4.76 -8.55
N CYS A 96 18.49 -4.71 -8.72
CA CYS A 96 17.70 -5.73 -9.39
C CYS A 96 17.08 -5.18 -10.69
N PRO A 97 17.83 -5.11 -11.81
CA PRO A 97 17.42 -4.36 -13.01
C PRO A 97 16.26 -4.98 -13.80
N VAL A 98 15.83 -6.20 -13.46
CA VAL A 98 14.72 -6.89 -14.13
C VAL A 98 13.55 -7.15 -13.18
N LEU A 99 13.58 -6.64 -11.95
CA LEU A 99 12.50 -6.83 -10.96
C LEU A 99 11.29 -6.01 -11.37
N GLU A 100 10.29 -6.66 -11.94
CA GLU A 100 9.07 -6.01 -12.42
C GLU A 100 7.92 -6.07 -11.39
N HIS A 101 7.90 -7.09 -10.54
CA HIS A 101 6.78 -7.35 -9.62
C HIS A 101 7.26 -7.54 -8.18
N LEU A 102 6.74 -6.73 -7.27
CA LEU A 102 6.95 -6.85 -5.83
C LEU A 102 5.62 -7.01 -5.10
N ASP A 103 5.46 -8.15 -4.43
CA ASP A 103 4.34 -8.47 -3.56
C ASP A 103 4.83 -8.53 -2.11
N VAL A 104 4.34 -7.62 -1.26
CA VAL A 104 4.66 -7.56 0.17
C VAL A 104 3.36 -7.71 0.96
N PHE A 105 3.27 -8.75 1.77
CA PHE A 105 2.06 -9.11 2.50
C PHE A 105 2.36 -9.34 3.99
N PHE A 106 1.65 -8.69 4.89
CA PHE A 106 1.85 -8.90 6.32
C PHE A 106 3.32 -8.70 6.77
N CYS A 107 4.02 -7.72 6.19
CA CYS A 107 5.40 -7.43 6.54
C CYS A 107 5.52 -6.25 7.47
N ASP A 108 6.62 -6.24 8.23
CA ASP A 108 7.05 -5.09 9.00
C ASP A 108 8.06 -4.26 8.19
N LEU A 109 7.68 -3.02 7.91
CA LEU A 109 8.47 -2.01 7.21
C LEU A 109 8.75 -0.80 8.13
N SER A 110 8.64 -0.95 9.46
CA SER A 110 8.87 0.14 10.42
C SER A 110 10.26 0.77 10.30
N ASP A 111 11.24 -0.01 9.85
CA ASP A 111 12.63 0.40 9.66
C ASP A 111 12.92 0.89 8.23
N ALA A 112 12.02 0.64 7.29
CA ALA A 112 12.22 0.93 5.87
C ALA A 112 12.04 2.41 5.57
N LYS A 113 13.13 3.17 5.50
CA LYS A 113 13.09 4.60 5.12
C LYS A 113 12.75 4.81 3.64
N LYS A 114 13.13 3.85 2.79
CA LYS A 114 13.00 3.98 1.34
C LYS A 114 12.71 2.64 0.67
N ILE A 115 11.81 2.63 -0.31
CA ILE A 115 11.64 1.53 -1.27
C ILE A 115 12.03 2.08 -2.65
N SER A 116 13.03 1.49 -3.32
CA SER A 116 13.45 1.94 -4.65
C SER A 116 13.59 0.83 -5.67
N SER A 117 13.16 1.11 -6.90
CA SER A 117 13.45 0.27 -8.07
C SER A 117 13.27 1.05 -9.37
N GLN A 118 14.14 0.82 -10.34
CA GLN A 118 14.02 1.39 -11.68
C GLN A 118 13.27 0.48 -12.67
N SER A 119 13.10 -0.80 -12.36
CA SER A 119 12.48 -1.79 -13.26
C SER A 119 11.05 -2.16 -12.86
N MET A 120 10.64 -1.79 -11.64
CA MET A 120 9.37 -2.23 -11.07
C MET A 120 8.18 -1.62 -11.80
N LYS A 121 7.25 -2.49 -12.20
CA LYS A 121 5.99 -2.15 -12.89
C LYS A 121 4.77 -2.37 -11.99
N CYS A 122 4.84 -3.33 -11.07
CA CYS A 122 3.75 -3.69 -10.17
C CYS A 122 4.23 -3.74 -8.71
N LEU A 123 3.57 -2.97 -7.85
CA LEU A 123 3.85 -2.90 -6.41
C LEU A 123 2.57 -3.16 -5.63
N ASN A 124 2.57 -4.23 -4.85
CA ASN A 124 1.47 -4.58 -3.95
C ASN A 124 1.98 -4.62 -2.52
N ILE A 125 1.45 -3.75 -1.66
CA ILE A 125 1.74 -3.69 -0.23
C ILE A 125 0.42 -3.88 0.50
N ARG A 126 0.30 -4.97 1.24
CA ARG A 126 -0.96 -5.39 1.88
C ARG A 126 -0.72 -5.80 3.33
N HIS A 127 -1.57 -5.35 4.25
CA HIS A 127 -1.51 -5.72 5.68
C HIS A 127 -0.15 -5.43 6.34
N CYS A 128 0.56 -4.40 5.87
CA CYS A 128 1.93 -4.11 6.30
C CYS A 128 2.00 -3.03 7.39
N THR A 129 3.05 -3.04 8.19
CA THR A 129 3.31 -2.04 9.23
C THR A 129 4.37 -1.03 8.76
N PHE A 130 4.06 0.27 8.74
CA PHE A 130 5.03 1.33 8.47
C PHE A 130 5.55 1.97 9.76
N SER A 131 6.50 2.90 9.65
CA SER A 131 7.02 3.62 10.82
C SER A 131 5.96 4.57 11.40
N GLN A 132 5.94 4.70 12.73
CA GLN A 132 5.20 5.76 13.44
C GLN A 132 5.95 7.09 13.46
N ILE A 133 7.25 7.08 13.17
CA ILE A 133 8.15 8.22 13.37
C ILE A 133 8.37 8.95 12.04
N PHE A 134 8.71 8.22 10.98
CA PHE A 134 9.01 8.78 9.66
C PHE A 134 8.10 8.20 8.57
N ARG A 135 8.02 8.87 7.41
CA ARG A 135 7.35 8.29 6.24
C ARG A 135 8.33 7.53 5.37
N THR A 136 7.97 6.31 5.01
CA THR A 136 8.70 5.54 4.00
C THR A 136 8.55 6.22 2.63
N ARG A 137 9.67 6.53 1.98
CA ARG A 137 9.68 7.12 0.64
C ARG A 137 9.72 6.03 -0.43
N ILE A 138 8.76 6.04 -1.35
CA ILE A 138 8.63 5.05 -2.41
C ILE A 138 9.03 5.69 -3.74
N TYR A 139 10.17 5.27 -4.28
CA TYR A 139 10.76 5.77 -5.52
C TYR A 139 10.78 4.67 -6.59
N VAL A 140 9.70 4.61 -7.36
CA VAL A 140 9.45 3.61 -8.42
C VAL A 140 8.90 4.31 -9.67
N PRO A 141 9.74 5.06 -10.41
CA PRO A 141 9.26 5.96 -11.47
C PRO A 141 8.58 5.25 -12.65
N ASN A 142 8.85 3.95 -12.83
CA ASN A 142 8.29 3.14 -13.93
C ASN A 142 7.07 2.29 -13.50
N LEU A 143 6.45 2.62 -12.36
CA LEU A 143 5.31 1.88 -11.84
C LEU A 143 4.06 2.07 -12.71
N ILE A 144 3.41 0.97 -13.05
CA ILE A 144 2.18 0.91 -13.86
C ILE A 144 0.98 0.58 -12.95
N SER A 145 1.16 -0.30 -11.97
CA SER A 145 0.11 -0.78 -11.08
C SER A 145 0.54 -0.65 -9.61
N LEU A 146 -0.30 0.00 -8.81
CA LEU A 146 -0.13 0.12 -7.36
C LEU A 146 -1.33 -0.50 -6.62
N ARG A 147 -1.04 -1.31 -5.60
CA ARG A 147 -2.01 -1.67 -4.56
C ARG A 147 -1.42 -1.38 -3.19
N LEU A 148 -2.04 -0.47 -2.45
CA LEU A 148 -1.74 -0.18 -1.06
C LEU A 148 -3.00 -0.45 -0.23
N GLU A 149 -2.95 -1.41 0.68
CA GLU A 149 -4.14 -1.89 1.37
C GLU A 149 -3.86 -2.28 2.82
N ASN A 150 -4.75 -1.86 3.74
CA ASN A 150 -4.79 -2.31 5.13
C ASN A 150 -3.46 -2.15 5.88
N TYR A 151 -2.74 -1.04 5.66
CA TYR A 151 -1.45 -0.80 6.29
C TYR A 151 -1.59 -0.02 7.62
N TRP A 152 -0.67 -0.25 8.55
CA TRP A 152 -0.62 0.44 9.84
C TRP A 152 0.35 1.60 9.84
N TYR A 153 0.00 2.63 10.62
CA TYR A 153 0.78 3.83 10.89
C TYR A 153 0.95 4.71 9.65
N ARG A 154 2.03 5.50 9.60
CA ARG A 154 2.15 6.64 8.67
C ARG A 154 2.09 6.19 7.22
N THR A 155 1.26 6.87 6.43
CA THR A 155 1.12 6.63 4.98
C THR A 155 2.46 6.85 4.28
N PRO A 156 2.93 5.93 3.43
CA PRO A 156 4.16 6.15 2.68
C PRO A 156 4.02 7.33 1.71
N VAL A 157 5.14 8.04 1.49
CA VAL A 157 5.22 9.10 0.49
C VAL A 157 5.65 8.49 -0.83
N PHE A 158 4.87 8.77 -1.86
CA PHE A 158 5.16 8.32 -3.20
C PHE A 158 5.80 9.46 -3.98
N GLU A 159 7.00 9.21 -4.50
CA GLU A 159 7.62 10.10 -5.48
C GLU A 159 6.83 10.06 -6.80
N VAL A 160 7.10 11.01 -7.69
CA VAL A 160 6.37 11.18 -8.96
C VAL A 160 6.30 9.85 -9.74
N MET A 161 5.08 9.40 -10.04
CA MET A 161 4.79 8.19 -10.82
C MET A 161 4.15 8.54 -12.17
N PRO A 162 4.95 8.90 -13.19
CA PRO A 162 4.42 9.38 -14.46
C PRO A 162 3.69 8.29 -15.28
N LEU A 163 4.01 7.01 -15.05
CA LEU A 163 3.50 5.89 -15.86
C LEU A 163 2.34 5.12 -15.21
N ILE A 164 1.86 5.55 -14.04
CA ILE A 164 0.83 4.81 -13.31
C ILE A 164 -0.48 4.77 -14.10
N VAL A 165 -1.06 3.58 -14.21
CA VAL A 165 -2.32 3.32 -14.92
C VAL A 165 -3.40 2.89 -13.94
N ASP A 166 -3.08 1.93 -13.07
CA ASP A 166 -4.00 1.33 -12.12
C ASP A 166 -3.53 1.59 -10.70
N ALA A 167 -4.41 2.10 -9.85
CA ALA A 167 -4.14 2.34 -8.45
C ALA A 167 -5.31 1.87 -7.58
N PHE A 168 -4.98 1.10 -6.53
CA PHE A 168 -5.89 0.73 -5.47
C PHE A 168 -5.32 1.21 -4.14
N VAL A 169 -6.11 1.99 -3.40
CA VAL A 169 -5.77 2.46 -2.05
C VAL A 169 -6.93 2.13 -1.12
N ARG A 170 -6.64 1.37 -0.06
CA ARG A 170 -7.56 1.15 1.06
C ARG A 170 -6.91 1.60 2.36
N VAL A 171 -7.54 2.59 3.00
CA VAL A 171 -7.18 3.09 4.34
C VAL A 171 -8.18 2.59 5.37
N HIS A 172 -7.71 2.33 6.59
CA HIS A 172 -8.55 1.91 7.73
C HIS A 172 -8.18 2.69 9.01
N ASP A 173 -8.89 2.45 10.12
CA ASP A 173 -8.67 3.10 11.43
C ASP A 173 -7.20 3.22 11.86
N ARG A 174 -6.37 2.21 11.54
CA ARG A 174 -4.92 2.18 11.85
C ARG A 174 -4.00 2.83 10.83
N SER A 175 -4.50 3.28 9.68
CA SER A 175 -3.72 3.92 8.62
C SER A 175 -3.56 5.43 8.86
N GLY A 176 -2.40 5.98 8.48
CA GLY A 176 -2.13 7.41 8.45
C GLY A 176 -1.54 7.99 9.74
N ASP A 177 -1.42 9.32 9.77
CA ASP A 177 -0.73 10.07 10.84
C ASP A 177 -1.57 10.28 12.11
N TRP A 178 -2.73 9.62 12.22
CA TRP A 178 -3.69 9.84 13.32
C TRP A 178 -3.02 9.60 14.68
N TYR A 179 -2.49 8.40 14.91
CA TYR A 179 -1.85 8.06 16.19
C TYR A 179 -0.58 8.87 16.49
N SER A 180 0.11 9.38 15.47
CA SER A 180 1.37 10.10 15.65
C SER A 180 1.20 11.55 16.12
N CYS A 181 0.06 12.18 15.83
CA CYS A 181 -0.16 13.59 16.18
C CYS A 181 -1.40 13.83 17.07
N THR A 182 -2.23 12.80 17.32
CA THR A 182 -3.32 12.84 18.31
C THR A 182 -2.97 12.17 19.64
N SER A 183 -1.69 12.05 20.01
CA SER A 183 -1.36 11.85 21.42
C SER A 183 -1.73 13.14 22.16
N GLY A 184 -3.02 13.30 22.46
CA GLY A 184 -3.58 14.26 23.40
C GLY A 184 -3.12 14.00 24.83
N ASN A 185 -1.86 13.62 25.02
CA ASN A 185 -1.16 13.87 26.26
C ASN A 185 -0.57 15.27 26.08
N ALA A 186 -1.22 16.23 26.73
CA ALA A 186 -0.82 17.63 26.82
C ALA A 186 0.56 17.87 27.50
N ASP A 187 1.41 16.83 27.58
CA ASP A 187 2.68 16.80 28.28
C ASP A 187 3.89 16.74 27.33
N TYR A 188 3.67 16.52 26.02
CA TYR A 188 4.72 16.64 25.01
C TYR A 188 4.49 17.93 24.21
N GLU A 189 5.23 18.99 24.57
CA GLU A 189 5.13 20.33 23.96
C GLU A 189 5.52 20.36 22.47
N GLU A 190 6.12 19.29 21.92
CA GLU A 190 6.58 19.25 20.53
C GLU A 190 6.26 17.93 19.83
N CYS A 191 5.72 18.01 18.62
CA CYS A 191 5.53 16.86 17.75
C CYS A 191 6.90 16.31 17.33
N LEU A 192 7.23 15.08 17.72
CA LEU A 192 8.48 14.42 17.36
C LEU A 192 8.59 14.03 15.86
N CYS A 193 7.56 14.32 15.06
CA CYS A 193 7.52 13.98 13.64
C CYS A 193 8.09 15.13 12.80
N GLU A 194 9.22 14.91 12.14
CA GLU A 194 9.86 15.89 11.24
C GLU A 194 8.94 16.37 10.08
N ASP A 195 7.95 15.55 9.71
CA ASP A 195 7.03 15.81 8.60
C ASP A 195 5.53 15.64 9.01
N CYS A 196 5.03 16.09 10.17
CA CYS A 196 3.60 15.86 10.52
C CYS A 196 2.61 16.75 9.73
N ASP A 197 1.68 16.12 8.98
CA ASP A 197 0.61 16.79 8.21
C ASP A 197 -0.45 17.44 9.11
N PHE A 198 -0.56 17.00 10.37
CA PHE A 198 -1.51 17.58 11.33
C PHE A 198 -0.96 18.84 12.00
N CYS A 199 0.37 18.99 12.09
CA CYS A 199 1.05 20.13 12.72
C CYS A 199 1.28 21.29 11.74
N HIS A 200 1.43 20.99 10.45
CA HIS A 200 1.58 21.99 9.40
C HIS A 200 0.36 21.94 8.48
N SER A 201 -0.43 23.01 8.48
CA SER A 201 -1.71 23.18 7.77
C SER A 201 -1.65 23.14 6.23
N ASN A 202 -0.57 22.64 5.64
CA ASN A 202 -0.26 22.87 4.23
C ASN A 202 0.46 21.71 3.53
N THR A 203 0.02 20.47 3.73
CA THR A 203 0.43 19.38 2.86
C THR A 203 -0.74 18.96 1.98
N ASN A 204 -0.65 19.35 0.70
CA ASN A 204 -1.37 18.73 -0.40
C ASN A 204 -1.40 17.22 -0.18
N CYS A 205 -2.52 16.55 -0.47
CA CYS A 205 -2.62 15.11 -0.31
C CYS A 205 -1.53 14.40 -1.15
N VAL A 206 -0.41 14.08 -0.51
CA VAL A 206 0.82 13.63 -1.18
C VAL A 206 0.57 12.31 -1.89
N LEU A 207 -0.28 11.47 -1.30
CA LEU A 207 -0.74 10.23 -1.89
C LEU A 207 -1.51 10.48 -3.19
N LEU A 208 -2.60 11.26 -3.14
CA LEU A 208 -3.41 11.52 -4.34
C LEU A 208 -2.63 12.27 -5.42
N GLN A 209 -1.71 13.16 -5.04
CA GLN A 209 -0.79 13.85 -5.96
C GLN A 209 0.05 12.86 -6.78
N ALA A 210 0.60 11.83 -6.13
CA ALA A 210 1.38 10.80 -6.82
C ALA A 210 0.52 9.94 -7.77
N LEU A 211 -0.79 9.82 -7.49
CA LEU A 211 -1.75 9.06 -8.29
C LEU A 211 -2.44 9.90 -9.40
N SER A 212 -2.10 11.18 -9.53
CA SER A 212 -2.73 12.11 -10.47
C SER A 212 -2.69 11.67 -11.94
N GLN A 213 -1.75 10.81 -12.32
CA GLN A 213 -1.61 10.28 -13.68
C GLN A 213 -2.41 8.99 -13.94
N ALA A 214 -3.02 8.39 -12.91
CA ALA A 214 -3.74 7.13 -13.03
C ALA A 214 -4.95 7.23 -13.98
N LYS A 215 -5.23 6.13 -14.69
CA LYS A 215 -6.41 5.97 -15.55
C LYS A 215 -7.56 5.32 -14.81
N ASN A 216 -7.25 4.37 -13.92
CA ASN A 216 -8.22 3.69 -13.08
C ASN A 216 -7.79 3.84 -11.61
N LEU A 217 -8.69 4.39 -10.80
CA LEU A 217 -8.45 4.62 -9.39
C LEU A 217 -9.55 3.99 -8.56
N VAL A 218 -9.16 3.14 -7.62
CA VAL A 218 -10.03 2.56 -6.61
C VAL A 218 -9.61 3.10 -5.25
N LEU A 219 -10.53 3.76 -4.58
CA LEU A 219 -10.34 4.32 -3.26
C LEU A 219 -11.32 3.67 -2.30
N THR A 220 -10.82 3.23 -1.15
CA THR A 220 -11.63 2.64 -0.09
C THR A 220 -11.23 3.24 1.24
N ALA A 221 -12.21 3.64 2.04
CA ALA A 221 -12.00 4.02 3.43
C ALA A 221 -12.85 3.11 4.32
N GLN A 222 -12.29 2.64 5.41
CA GLN A 222 -13.01 1.93 6.46
C GLN A 222 -12.72 2.67 7.77
N GLU A 223 -13.75 3.15 8.47
CA GLU A 223 -13.58 3.81 9.78
C GLU A 223 -12.67 5.07 9.74
N GLN A 224 -12.47 5.66 8.56
CA GLN A 224 -11.61 6.82 8.29
C GLN A 224 -12.25 7.83 7.31
N GLU A 225 -13.57 7.84 7.20
CA GLU A 225 -14.32 8.59 6.19
C GLU A 225 -14.05 10.10 6.27
N PHE A 226 -13.89 10.64 7.47
CA PHE A 226 -13.67 12.08 7.68
C PHE A 226 -12.30 12.55 7.14
N ILE A 227 -11.22 11.82 7.44
CA ILE A 227 -9.88 12.17 6.98
C ILE A 227 -9.80 11.98 5.46
N PHE A 228 -10.35 10.85 4.99
CA PHE A 228 -10.38 10.55 3.57
C PHE A 228 -11.15 11.62 2.78
N LYS A 229 -12.27 12.09 3.32
CA LYS A 229 -13.01 13.23 2.75
C LYS A 229 -12.14 14.48 2.67
N ARG A 230 -11.38 14.84 3.72
CA ARG A 230 -10.50 16.01 3.70
C ARG A 230 -9.43 15.90 2.63
N GLU A 231 -8.82 14.73 2.46
CA GLU A 231 -7.85 14.46 1.39
C GLU A 231 -8.48 14.60 0.01
N LEU A 232 -9.68 14.05 -0.18
CA LEU A 232 -10.43 14.18 -1.44
C LEU A 232 -10.77 15.65 -1.78
N MET A 233 -11.06 16.48 -0.78
CA MET A 233 -11.31 17.91 -0.98
C MET A 233 -10.08 18.66 -1.48
N GLN A 234 -8.88 18.16 -1.17
CA GLN A 234 -7.59 18.70 -1.58
C GLN A 234 -6.95 17.90 -2.72
N SER A 235 -7.78 17.19 -3.51
CA SER A 235 -7.32 16.37 -4.61
C SER A 235 -6.59 17.19 -5.69
N PRO A 236 -5.53 16.64 -6.30
CA PRO A 236 -5.02 17.19 -7.55
C PRO A 236 -6.04 17.03 -8.69
N THR A 237 -5.85 17.75 -9.79
CA THR A 237 -6.57 17.45 -11.02
C THR A 237 -6.04 16.14 -11.65
N PHE A 238 -6.92 15.17 -11.82
CA PHE A 238 -6.66 13.90 -12.49
C PHE A 238 -6.97 14.00 -13.99
N ASN A 239 -5.99 14.43 -14.77
CA ASN A 239 -6.16 14.69 -16.20
C ASN A 239 -6.35 13.43 -17.06
N ASN A 240 -6.02 12.24 -16.53
CA ASN A 240 -6.08 10.97 -17.26
C ASN A 240 -7.13 9.98 -16.72
N LEU A 241 -7.81 10.33 -15.62
CA LEU A 241 -8.66 9.38 -14.90
C LEU A 241 -9.96 9.11 -15.65
N LYS A 242 -10.12 7.87 -16.12
CA LYS A 242 -11.30 7.40 -16.86
C LYS A 242 -12.27 6.62 -15.98
N THR A 243 -11.75 5.88 -15.00
CA THR A 243 -12.56 5.07 -14.08
C THR A 243 -12.25 5.44 -12.65
N LEU A 244 -13.27 5.80 -11.88
CA LEU A 244 -13.19 6.06 -10.45
C LEU A 244 -14.17 5.15 -9.71
N LEU A 245 -13.66 4.38 -8.76
CA LEU A 245 -14.45 3.56 -7.83
C LEU A 245 -14.20 4.05 -6.40
N LEU A 246 -15.26 4.46 -5.71
CA LEU A 246 -15.23 4.89 -4.32
C LEU A 246 -16.03 3.87 -3.50
N ILE A 247 -15.39 3.23 -2.53
CA ILE A 247 -15.98 2.21 -1.65
C ILE A 247 -15.95 2.72 -0.22
N ASN A 248 -17.11 2.80 0.44
CA ASN A 248 -17.24 3.19 1.86
C ASN A 248 -16.63 4.56 2.23
N CYS A 249 -16.40 5.44 1.26
CA CYS A 249 -15.73 6.71 1.52
C CYS A 249 -16.61 7.78 2.21
N PHE A 250 -17.93 7.57 2.37
CA PHE A 250 -18.89 8.65 2.70
C PHE A 250 -20.01 8.26 3.68
N CYS A 251 -19.79 7.32 4.61
CA CYS A 251 -20.87 6.68 5.36
C CYS A 251 -21.54 7.52 6.47
N VAL A 252 -20.89 8.54 7.05
CA VAL A 252 -21.37 9.15 8.32
C VAL A 252 -22.29 10.37 8.12
N ALA A 253 -22.30 10.94 6.92
CA ALA A 253 -23.32 11.90 6.47
C ALA A 253 -23.22 11.89 4.95
N PHE A 254 -24.33 11.82 4.22
CA PHE A 254 -24.38 12.00 2.76
C PHE A 254 -24.02 13.43 2.38
N ASP A 255 -22.82 13.87 2.76
CA ASP A 255 -22.26 15.12 2.35
C ASP A 255 -21.64 14.94 0.96
N LEU A 256 -22.48 15.21 -0.02
CA LEU A 256 -22.16 15.21 -1.45
C LEU A 256 -21.01 16.16 -1.80
N HIS A 257 -20.55 17.03 -0.89
CA HIS A 257 -19.41 17.92 -1.14
C HIS A 257 -18.12 17.16 -1.46
N GLY A 258 -17.83 16.04 -0.79
CA GLY A 258 -16.63 15.25 -1.07
C GLY A 258 -16.62 14.66 -2.48
N ILE A 259 -17.75 14.04 -2.88
CA ILE A 259 -17.97 13.50 -4.22
C ILE A 259 -17.93 14.63 -5.26
N THR A 260 -18.61 15.74 -5.00
CA THR A 260 -18.62 16.90 -5.91
C THR A 260 -17.22 17.47 -6.10
N SER A 261 -16.40 17.50 -5.06
CA SER A 261 -15.02 17.98 -5.15
C SER A 261 -14.17 17.08 -6.04
N ILE A 262 -14.16 15.75 -5.83
CA ILE A 262 -13.38 14.87 -6.70
C ILE A 262 -13.88 14.90 -8.16
N LEU A 263 -15.20 15.05 -8.38
CA LEU A 263 -15.75 15.20 -9.73
C LEU A 263 -15.25 16.47 -10.43
N ARG A 264 -15.10 17.59 -9.72
CA ARG A 264 -14.48 18.81 -10.27
C ARG A 264 -13.03 18.61 -10.71
N HIS A 265 -12.32 17.71 -10.03
CA HIS A 265 -10.92 17.41 -10.30
C HIS A 265 -10.72 16.28 -11.31
N THR A 266 -11.77 15.74 -11.93
CA THR A 266 -11.69 14.59 -12.85
C THR A 266 -12.34 14.91 -14.21
N PRO A 267 -11.76 15.86 -14.99
CA PRO A 267 -12.41 16.44 -16.16
C PRO A 267 -12.69 15.47 -17.30
N VAL A 268 -12.00 14.32 -17.36
CA VAL A 268 -12.12 13.30 -18.41
C VAL A 268 -12.77 11.99 -17.93
N LEU A 269 -13.36 11.99 -16.74
CA LEU A 269 -13.96 10.79 -16.14
C LEU A 269 -15.05 10.21 -17.05
N GLU A 270 -14.97 8.91 -17.33
CA GLU A 270 -15.91 8.18 -18.19
C GLU A 270 -16.85 7.27 -17.39
N LYS A 271 -16.35 6.68 -16.28
CA LYS A 271 -17.08 5.74 -15.43
C LYS A 271 -16.89 6.07 -13.95
N LEU A 272 -17.99 6.27 -13.25
CA LEU A 272 -18.04 6.42 -11.80
C LEU A 272 -18.75 5.22 -11.18
N ILE A 273 -18.16 4.62 -10.15
CA ILE A 273 -18.82 3.60 -9.33
C ILE A 273 -18.76 4.05 -7.88
N LEU A 274 -19.92 4.07 -7.23
CA LEU A 274 -20.07 4.32 -5.80
C LEU A 274 -20.57 3.02 -5.16
N GLU A 275 -19.83 2.49 -4.21
CA GLU A 275 -20.18 1.26 -3.49
C GLU A 275 -20.25 1.57 -2.00
N PHE A 276 -21.42 1.33 -1.41
CA PHE A 276 -21.68 1.47 0.01
C PHE A 276 -21.93 0.07 0.55
N SER A 277 -21.06 -0.41 1.44
CA SER A 277 -21.30 -1.64 2.19
C SER A 277 -21.61 -1.26 3.63
N PHE A 278 -22.86 -1.44 4.03
CA PHE A 278 -23.26 -1.34 5.43
C PHE A 278 -23.04 -2.71 6.07
N GLU A 279 -22.13 -2.83 7.03
CA GLU A 279 -22.25 -3.89 8.02
C GLU A 279 -23.43 -3.50 8.91
N VAL A 280 -24.61 -4.06 8.63
CA VAL A 280 -25.78 -3.90 9.50
C VAL A 280 -25.49 -4.73 10.76
N PRO A 281 -25.33 -4.11 11.95
CA PRO A 281 -25.27 -4.89 13.18
C PRO A 281 -26.60 -5.63 13.33
N GLU A 282 -26.59 -6.90 13.74
CA GLU A 282 -27.79 -7.74 13.88
C GLU A 282 -28.82 -7.23 14.92
N HIS A 283 -28.63 -6.06 15.51
CA HIS A 283 -29.54 -5.47 16.50
C HIS A 283 -29.85 -4.00 16.17
N ASP A 284 -31.13 -3.81 15.79
CA ASP A 284 -31.96 -2.60 15.88
C ASP A 284 -31.41 -1.27 15.35
N ASP A 285 -31.84 -0.92 14.13
CA ASP A 285 -32.82 0.15 13.86
C ASP A 285 -32.83 0.39 12.34
N GLU A 286 -34.01 0.42 11.71
CA GLU A 286 -34.15 0.90 10.33
C GLU A 286 -33.67 2.35 10.27
N VAL A 287 -32.43 2.57 9.83
CA VAL A 287 -31.89 3.91 9.61
C VAL A 287 -32.58 4.49 8.37
N GLU A 288 -33.71 5.17 8.61
CA GLU A 288 -34.42 5.92 7.57
C GLU A 288 -33.55 7.11 7.13
N MET A 289 -32.88 6.96 5.98
CA MET A 289 -31.95 7.96 5.47
C MET A 289 -32.68 9.20 4.93
N LYS A 290 -32.77 10.27 5.75
CA LYS A 290 -33.22 11.60 5.31
C LYS A 290 -32.08 12.37 4.63
N GLY A 291 -31.94 12.21 3.32
CA GLY A 291 -31.10 13.10 2.50
C GLY A 291 -31.88 14.32 2.02
N SER A 292 -31.45 15.54 2.37
CA SER A 292 -31.92 16.75 1.69
C SER A 292 -31.03 17.00 0.46
N CYS A 293 -31.61 16.85 -0.74
CA CYS A 293 -30.94 17.20 -1.98
C CYS A 293 -31.06 18.71 -2.17
N SER A 294 -30.00 19.48 -1.91
CA SER A 294 -29.93 20.84 -2.42
C SER A 294 -29.88 20.76 -3.94
N GLN A 295 -30.79 21.47 -4.61
CA GLN A 295 -30.88 21.52 -6.07
C GLN A 295 -29.50 21.77 -6.67
N MET A 296 -28.90 20.75 -7.25
CA MET A 296 -27.62 20.87 -7.94
C MET A 296 -27.92 21.59 -9.27
N GLU A 297 -27.91 22.93 -9.24
CA GLU A 297 -27.88 23.75 -10.45
C GLU A 297 -26.84 23.14 -11.39
N ARG A 298 -27.19 22.94 -12.68
CA ARG A 298 -26.36 22.31 -13.73
C ARG A 298 -24.88 22.65 -13.52
N SER A 299 -24.18 21.80 -12.76
CA SER A 299 -22.88 22.18 -12.28
C SER A 299 -21.90 21.90 -13.40
N SER A 300 -21.29 22.96 -13.93
CA SER A 300 -20.17 22.90 -14.88
C SER A 300 -18.98 22.04 -14.40
N ALA A 301 -19.03 21.64 -13.12
CA ALA A 301 -18.14 20.75 -12.40
C ALA A 301 -18.09 19.30 -12.90
N ILE A 302 -19.15 18.77 -13.52
CA ILE A 302 -19.22 17.34 -13.85
C ILE A 302 -18.62 17.11 -15.24
N SER A 303 -17.72 16.12 -15.34
CA SER A 303 -17.14 15.68 -16.61
C SER A 303 -18.21 15.44 -17.67
N LYS A 304 -18.09 16.12 -18.82
CA LYS A 304 -18.95 15.87 -19.99
C LYS A 304 -18.71 14.49 -20.62
N HIS A 305 -17.62 13.81 -20.22
CA HIS A 305 -17.26 12.49 -20.70
C HIS A 305 -17.88 11.37 -19.87
N LEU A 306 -18.56 11.67 -18.76
CA LEU A 306 -19.14 10.69 -17.87
C LEU A 306 -20.31 9.97 -18.57
N LYS A 307 -20.12 8.67 -18.87
CA LYS A 307 -21.07 7.83 -19.61
C LYS A 307 -21.80 6.85 -18.71
N LEU A 308 -21.17 6.42 -17.62
CA LEU A 308 -21.67 5.36 -16.76
C LEU A 308 -21.51 5.74 -15.29
N VAL A 309 -22.62 5.71 -14.56
CA VAL A 309 -22.65 5.84 -13.10
C VAL A 309 -23.31 4.59 -12.55
N ILE A 310 -22.59 3.88 -11.69
CA ILE A 310 -23.10 2.70 -10.98
C ILE A 310 -23.14 3.06 -9.49
N VAL A 311 -24.30 2.89 -8.87
CA VAL A 311 -24.45 2.98 -7.42
C VAL A 311 -24.80 1.59 -6.92
N LYS A 312 -24.01 1.08 -5.98
CA LYS A 312 -24.26 -0.18 -5.28
C LYS A 312 -24.46 0.13 -3.80
N CYS A 313 -25.51 -0.44 -3.24
CA CYS A 313 -25.86 -0.37 -1.82
C CYS A 313 -26.03 -1.80 -1.31
#